data_AF-A0A939YI98-F1
#
_entry.id   AF-A0A939YI98-F1
#
_cell.length_a   1.000
_cell.length_b   1.000
_cell.length_c   1.000
_cell.angle_alpha   90.00
_cell.angle_beta   90.00
_cell.angle_gamma   90.00
#
_symmetry.space_group_name_H-M   'P 1'
#
loop_
_entity.id
_entity.type
_entity.pdbx_description
1 polymer ?
#
loop_
_entity_poly.entity_id
_entity_poly.type
_entity_poly.pdbx_seq_one_letter_code
_entity_poly.pdbx_strand_id
1 'polypeptide(L)'
;MKTIYLIGGTMGVGKTTVSQQLKKELPNSVFLDGDWCWDADPFQVTEETKAMVMRNICFLLNSFLHCTAYKNIIFCWVMHEQSIIDEIINSLDTGDARVIKISLMIDETN
;
A
#
# COMPACT_ATOMS: atom_id res chain seq x y z
N MET A 1 -12.11 7.87 13.53
CA MET A 1 -12.24 7.26 12.19
C MET A 1 -10.89 7.33 11.47
N LYS A 2 -10.37 6.18 11.05
CA LYS A 2 -9.11 6.05 10.30
C LYS A 2 -9.37 6.14 8.79
N THR A 3 -8.32 6.40 8.01
CA THR A 3 -8.37 6.32 6.55
C THR A 3 -7.14 5.57 6.03
N ILE A 4 -7.36 4.60 5.15
CA ILE A 4 -6.31 3.92 4.41
C ILE A 4 -6.35 4.36 2.94
N TYR A 5 -5.20 4.80 2.44
CA TYR A 5 -4.99 5.20 1.06
C TYR A 5 -4.20 4.10 0.37
N LEU A 6 -4.82 3.45 -0.62
CA LEU A 6 -4.20 2.47 -1.51
C LEU A 6 -3.81 3.20 -2.80
N ILE A 7 -2.52 3.42 -3.01
CA ILE A 7 -1.98 4.18 -4.14
C ILE A 7 -1.31 3.19 -5.12
N GLY A 8 -2.00 2.89 -6.21
CA GLY A 8 -1.53 2.06 -7.31
C GLY A 8 -0.95 2.88 -8.47
N GLY A 9 -0.35 2.19 -9.43
CA GLY A 9 0.21 2.77 -10.65
C GLY A 9 1.45 2.02 -11.13
N THR A 10 1.85 2.25 -12.38
CA THR A 10 2.99 1.57 -13.02
C THR A 10 4.33 1.91 -12.35
N MET A 11 5.38 1.15 -12.65
CA MET A 11 6.72 1.45 -12.15
C MET A 11 7.18 2.84 -12.64
N GLY A 12 7.87 3.60 -11.78
CA GLY A 12 8.36 4.94 -12.13
C GLY A 12 7.33 6.07 -12.13
N VAL A 13 6.03 5.78 -11.98
CA VAL A 13 4.93 6.78 -12.03
C VAL A 13 4.93 7.80 -10.87
N GLY A 14 5.82 7.66 -9.88
CA GLY A 14 5.92 8.58 -8.74
C GLY A 14 5.11 8.21 -7.50
N LYS A 15 4.64 6.95 -7.37
CA LYS A 15 3.91 6.43 -6.18
C LYS A 15 4.58 6.81 -4.86
N THR A 16 5.85 6.46 -4.67
CA THR A 16 6.58 6.73 -3.43
C THR A 16 6.70 8.23 -3.16
N THR A 17 6.90 9.06 -4.19
CA THR A 17 6.96 10.52 -4.05
C THR A 17 5.64 11.09 -3.53
N VAL A 18 4.51 10.72 -4.14
CA VAL A 18 3.17 11.15 -3.71
C VAL A 18 2.87 10.66 -2.30
N SER A 19 3.16 9.39 -1.99
CA SER A 19 2.95 8.81 -0.66
C SER A 19 3.74 9.53 0.43
N GLN A 20 5.01 9.85 0.17
CA GLN A 20 5.86 10.58 1.12
C GLN A 20 5.38 12.01 1.34
N GLN A 21 4.89 12.68 0.30
CA GLN A 21 4.31 14.01 0.44
C GLN A 21 3.01 13.96 1.26
N LEU A 22 2.12 13.01 0.95
CA LEU A 22 0.88 12.79 1.69
C LEU A 22 1.15 12.50 3.18
N LYS A 23 2.21 11.75 3.50
CA LYS A 23 2.66 11.48 4.88
C LYS A 23 3.13 12.75 5.62
N LYS A 24 3.62 13.77 4.91
CA LYS A 24 4.01 15.05 5.54
C LYS A 24 2.80 15.96 5.76
N GLU A 25 1.82 15.89 4.89
CA GLU A 25 0.64 16.77 4.93
C GLU A 25 -0.47 16.25 5.84
N LEU A 26 -0.61 14.93 5.97
CA LEU A 26 -1.64 14.33 6.83
C LEU A 26 -1.17 14.23 8.29
N PRO A 27 -2.02 14.60 9.27
CA PRO A 27 -1.68 14.41 10.67
C PRO A 27 -1.70 12.93 11.02
N ASN A 28 -0.78 12.52 11.91
CA ASN A 28 -0.75 11.17 12.50
C ASN A 28 -0.75 10.07 11.41
N SER A 29 0.12 10.22 10.41
CA SER A 29 0.19 9.28 9.29
C SER A 29 1.35 8.30 9.40
N VAL A 30 1.14 7.11 8.84
CA VAL A 30 2.17 6.09 8.62
C VAL A 30 2.18 5.70 7.15
N PHE A 31 3.35 5.30 6.64
CA PHE A 31 3.56 4.94 5.24
C PHE A 31 4.20 3.55 5.13
N LEU A 32 3.66 2.73 4.23
CA LEU A 32 4.22 1.45 3.80
C LEU A 32 4.45 1.49 2.27
N ASP A 33 5.69 1.27 1.87
CA ASP A 33 6.02 0.94 0.49
C ASP A 33 5.99 -0.58 0.32
N GLY A 34 5.14 -1.10 -0.56
CA GLY A 34 4.99 -2.54 -0.76
C GLY A 34 6.25 -3.20 -1.32
N ASP A 35 7.12 -2.43 -1.98
CA ASP A 35 8.40 -2.94 -2.50
C ASP A 35 9.33 -3.37 -1.34
N TRP A 36 9.25 -2.74 -0.17
CA TRP A 36 10.03 -3.16 1.01
C TRP A 36 9.63 -4.53 1.55
N CYS A 37 8.42 -5.00 1.26
CA CYS A 37 7.99 -6.35 1.61
C CYS A 37 8.58 -7.42 0.68
N TRP A 38 9.25 -7.02 -0.42
CA TRP A 38 9.82 -7.89 -1.46
C TRP A 38 11.28 -7.56 -1.81
N ASP A 39 11.90 -6.61 -1.11
CA ASP A 39 13.31 -6.22 -1.34
C ASP A 39 14.25 -7.33 -0.82
N ALA A 40 14.64 -8.25 -1.71
CA ALA A 40 15.42 -9.45 -1.39
C ALA A 40 16.51 -9.71 -2.45
N ASP A 41 17.61 -10.33 -2.01
CA ASP A 41 18.72 -10.75 -2.87
C ASP A 41 19.05 -12.24 -2.63
N PRO A 42 18.84 -13.14 -3.62
CA PRO A 42 18.35 -12.85 -4.97
C PRO A 42 16.86 -12.49 -4.99
N PHE A 43 16.48 -11.60 -5.90
CA PHE A 43 15.08 -11.29 -6.16
C PHE A 43 14.40 -12.47 -6.86
N GLN A 44 13.39 -13.05 -6.19
CA GLN A 44 12.69 -14.23 -6.67
C GLN A 44 11.18 -14.00 -6.72
N VAL A 45 10.58 -14.33 -7.86
CA VAL A 45 9.12 -14.25 -8.09
C VAL A 45 8.58 -15.67 -8.23
N THR A 46 8.21 -16.25 -7.10
CA THR A 46 7.55 -17.56 -7.00
C THR A 46 6.21 -17.40 -6.31
N GLU A 47 5.35 -18.42 -6.36
CA GLU A 47 4.07 -18.40 -5.63
C GLU A 47 4.28 -18.30 -4.12
N GLU A 48 5.35 -18.92 -3.59
CA GLU A 48 5.72 -18.81 -2.19
C GLU A 48 6.14 -17.38 -1.82
N THR A 49 7.00 -16.73 -2.63
CA THR A 49 7.45 -15.37 -2.32
C THR A 49 6.33 -14.35 -2.47
N LYS A 50 5.45 -14.49 -3.47
CA LYS A 50 4.22 -13.67 -3.59
C LYS A 50 3.32 -13.81 -2.36
N ALA A 51 3.04 -15.04 -1.93
CA ALA A 51 2.21 -15.29 -0.76
C ALA A 51 2.85 -14.78 0.54
N MET A 52 4.17 -14.85 0.66
CA MET A 52 4.90 -14.22 1.77
C MET A 52 4.76 -12.69 1.74
N VAL A 53 4.98 -12.05 0.60
CA VAL A 53 4.88 -10.59 0.44
C VAL A 53 3.47 -10.10 0.78
N MET A 54 2.43 -10.77 0.27
CA MET A 54 1.03 -10.47 0.59
C MET A 54 0.75 -10.56 2.10
N ARG A 55 1.22 -11.64 2.76
CA ARG A 55 1.10 -11.78 4.22
C ARG A 55 1.81 -10.65 4.96
N ASN A 56 3.01 -10.27 4.55
CA ASN A 56 3.78 -9.18 5.17
C ASN A 56 3.05 -7.84 5.05
N ILE A 57 2.53 -7.52 3.85
CA ILE A 57 1.73 -6.32 3.60
C ILE A 57 0.51 -6.28 4.51
N CYS A 58 -0.31 -7.33 4.50
CA CYS A 58 -1.54 -7.38 5.31
C CYS A 58 -1.23 -7.32 6.81
N PHE A 59 -0.17 -7.98 7.28
CA PHE A 59 0.26 -7.93 8.67
C PHE A 59 0.62 -6.50 9.12
N LEU A 60 1.42 -5.78 8.33
CA LEU A 60 1.83 -4.41 8.65
C LEU A 60 0.64 -3.44 8.60
N LEU A 61 -0.21 -3.55 7.57
CA LEU A 61 -1.40 -2.73 7.44
C LEU A 61 -2.38 -2.94 8.61
N ASN A 62 -2.62 -4.19 9.03
CA ASN A 62 -3.43 -4.50 10.20
C ASN A 62 -2.79 -3.96 11.49
N SER A 63 -1.47 -4.08 11.63
CA SER A 63 -0.76 -3.48 12.77
C SER A 63 -0.97 -1.96 12.85
N PHE A 64 -0.98 -1.26 11.71
CA PHE A 64 -1.27 0.18 11.65
C PHE A 64 -2.76 0.50 11.90
N LEU A 65 -3.68 -0.34 11.44
CA LEU A 65 -5.11 -0.22 11.71
C LEU A 65 -5.40 -0.33 13.21
N HIS A 66 -4.73 -1.26 13.91
CA HIS A 66 -4.90 -1.46 15.36
C HIS A 66 -4.12 -0.45 16.22
N CYS A 67 -3.09 0.20 15.67
CA CYS A 67 -2.29 1.18 16.40
C CYS A 67 -3.05 2.51 16.61
N THR A 68 -3.28 2.92 17.87
CA THR A 68 -4.02 4.16 18.19
C THR A 68 -3.31 5.45 17.77
N ALA A 69 -2.00 5.40 17.54
CA ALA A 69 -1.21 6.56 17.14
C ALA A 69 -1.53 7.06 15.72
N TYR A 70 -1.95 6.16 14.81
CA TYR A 70 -2.11 6.49 13.39
C TYR A 70 -3.57 6.71 13.00
N LYS A 71 -3.85 7.86 12.39
CA LYS A 71 -5.15 8.18 11.79
C LYS A 71 -5.17 7.90 10.28
N ASN A 72 -4.04 8.12 9.60
CA ASN A 72 -3.91 8.02 8.15
C ASN A 72 -2.88 6.95 7.80
N ILE A 73 -3.27 5.93 7.05
CA ILE A 73 -2.40 4.83 6.64
C ILE A 73 -2.21 4.95 5.13
N ILE A 74 -0.98 5.11 4.69
CA ILE A 74 -0.65 5.31 3.28
C ILE A 74 0.09 4.06 2.81
N PHE A 75 -0.44 3.41 1.79
CA PHE A 75 0.16 2.24 1.19
C PHE A 75 0.30 2.48 -0.31
N CYS A 76 1.49 2.25 -0.85
CA CYS A 76 1.67 2.22 -2.29
C CYS A 76 2.38 0.96 -2.75
N TRP A 77 1.92 0.42 -3.87
CA TRP A 77 2.50 -0.76 -4.49
C TRP A 77 2.00 -0.93 -5.92
N VAL A 78 2.54 -1.91 -6.65
CA VAL A 78 2.08 -2.24 -8.01
C VAL A 78 0.83 -3.13 -7.93
N MET A 79 -0.32 -2.49 -7.73
CA MET A 79 -1.65 -3.14 -7.69
C MET A 79 -2.33 -3.06 -9.07
N HIS A 80 -1.73 -3.70 -10.07
CA HIS A 80 -2.17 -3.62 -11.48
C HIS A 80 -3.41 -4.49 -11.79
N GLU A 81 -3.70 -5.48 -10.95
CA GLU A 81 -4.89 -6.32 -11.05
C GLU A 81 -5.88 -6.01 -9.91
N GLN A 82 -7.18 -6.06 -10.21
CA GLN A 82 -8.23 -5.87 -9.21
C GLN A 82 -8.19 -6.95 -8.11
N SER A 83 -7.80 -8.18 -8.47
CA SER A 83 -7.62 -9.31 -7.55
C SER A 83 -6.65 -8.98 -6.39
N ILE A 84 -5.54 -8.29 -6.67
CA ILE A 84 -4.55 -7.88 -5.66
C ILE A 84 -5.19 -6.91 -4.67
N ILE A 85 -5.94 -5.93 -5.18
CA ILE A 85 -6.62 -4.92 -4.35
C ILE A 85 -7.67 -5.60 -3.46
N ASP A 86 -8.46 -6.50 -4.04
CA ASP A 86 -9.51 -7.23 -3.33
C ASP A 86 -8.93 -8.15 -2.26
N GLU A 87 -7.85 -8.88 -2.57
CA GLU A 87 -7.15 -9.76 -1.61
C GLU A 87 -6.61 -8.96 -0.41
N ILE A 88 -5.98 -7.81 -0.66
CA ILE A 88 -5.52 -6.93 0.41
C ILE A 88 -6.71 -6.49 1.26
N ILE A 89 -7.72 -5.86 0.66
CA ILE A 89 -8.87 -5.31 1.41
C ILE A 89 -9.59 -6.38 2.21
N ASN A 90 -9.83 -7.56 1.64
CA ASN A 90 -10.50 -8.67 2.32
C ASN A 90 -9.68 -9.23 3.49
N SER A 91 -8.37 -9.01 3.50
CA SER A 91 -7.46 -9.42 4.58
C SER A 91 -7.27 -8.35 5.67
N LEU A 92 -7.84 -7.16 5.50
CA LEU A 92 -7.68 -6.05 6.44
C LEU A 92 -8.84 -5.97 7.45
N ASP A 93 -8.49 -5.75 8.72
CA ASP A 93 -9.41 -5.46 9.82
C ASP A 93 -9.90 -4.01 9.75
N THR A 94 -10.57 -3.67 8.64
CA THR A 94 -10.91 -2.28 8.32
C THR A 94 -11.88 -1.68 9.33
N GLY A 95 -12.83 -2.44 9.86
CA GLY A 95 -13.87 -1.91 10.74
C GLY A 95 -14.55 -0.69 10.11
N ASP A 96 -14.54 0.44 10.82
CA ASP A 96 -15.06 1.72 10.30
C ASP A 96 -14.01 2.58 9.56
N ALA A 97 -12.85 2.00 9.20
CA ALA A 97 -11.82 2.72 8.45
C ALA A 97 -12.29 2.97 7.01
N ARG A 98 -12.12 4.21 6.56
CA ARG A 98 -12.40 4.56 5.16
C ARG A 98 -11.26 4.08 4.26
N VAL A 99 -11.59 3.31 3.21
CA VAL A 99 -10.64 2.89 2.18
C VAL A 99 -10.74 3.84 0.98
N ILE A 100 -9.63 4.45 0.58
CA ILE A 100 -9.51 5.26 -0.64
C ILE A 100 -8.56 4.57 -1.60
N LYS A 101 -9.02 4.32 -2.82
CA LYS A 101 -8.23 3.72 -3.91
C LYS A 101 -7.85 4.83 -4.91
N ILE A 102 -6.56 5.01 -5.15
CA ILE A 102 -6.01 6.03 -6.06
C ILE A 102 -5.13 5.30 -7.06
N SER A 103 -5.32 5.57 -8.35
CA SER A 103 -4.42 5.09 -9.41
C SER A 103 -3.68 6.29 -9.99
N LEU A 104 -2.34 6.26 -9.92
CA LEU A 104 -1.50 7.21 -10.63
C LEU A 104 -1.35 6.74 -12.07
N MET A 105 -1.67 7.63 -13.01
CA MET A 105 -1.56 7.40 -14.44
C MET A 105 -0.60 8.44 -15.01
N ILE A 106 0.24 7.99 -15.94
CA ILE A 106 1.08 8.85 -16.77
C ILE A 106 0.60 8.74 -18.21
N ASP A 107 0.61 9.86 -18.91
CA ASP A 107 0.40 9.92 -20.36
C ASP A 107 1.78 9.96 -21.03
N GLU A 108 1.90 9.34 -22.20
CA GLU A 108 3.12 9.36 -23.02
C GLU A 108 3.34 10.73 -23.69
N THR A 109 2.34 11.61 -23.65
CA THR A 109 2.47 12.96 -24.20
C THR A 109 3.26 13.91 -23.27
N ASN A 110 4.56 14.00 -23.58
CA ASN A 110 5.38 15.21 -23.40
C ASN A 110 6.14 15.49 -24.70
#